data_AF-A0A7J9TB17-F1
#
_entry.id   AF-A0A7J9TB17-F1
#
_cell.length_a   1.000
_cell.length_b   1.000
_cell.length_c   1.000
_cell.angle_alpha   90.00
_cell.angle_beta   90.00
_cell.angle_gamma   90.00
#
_symmetry.space_group_name_H-M   'P 1'
#
loop_
_entity.id
_entity.type
_entity.pdbx_description
1 polymer ?
#
loop_
_entity_poly.entity_id
_entity_poly.type
_entity_poly.pdbx_seq_one_letter_code
_entity_poly.pdbx_strand_id
1 'polypeptide(L)' 'MDEEASTVAEFHGVRTKGALFILLKSVKDGLLGKGESLAIFQQMLEDGFWLAWDTAVEFERILFLM' A
#
# COMPACT_ATOMS: atom_id res chain seq x y z
N MET A 1 2.26 -19.00 18.47
CA MET A 1 1.36 -17.90 18.89
C MET A 1 1.66 -16.58 18.17
N ASP A 2 2.86 -16.36 17.61
CA ASP A 2 3.15 -15.13 16.82
C ASP A 2 2.82 -15.26 15.32
N GLU A 3 2.93 -16.45 14.73
CA GLU A 3 2.67 -16.67 13.30
C GLU A 3 1.19 -16.45 12.93
N GLU A 4 0.26 -16.85 13.78
CA GLU A 4 -1.18 -16.58 13.56
C GLU A 4 -1.50 -15.09 13.65
N ALA A 5 -0.95 -14.37 14.63
CA ALA A 5 -1.17 -12.92 14.74
C ALA A 5 -0.57 -12.15 13.56
N SER A 6 0.61 -12.57 13.07
CA SER A 6 1.22 -12.06 11.84
C SER A 6 0.32 -12.28 10.63
N THR A 7 -0.16 -13.52 10.45
CA THR A 7 -1.02 -13.90 9.33
C THR A 7 -2.35 -13.17 9.37
N VAL A 8 -2.93 -13.00 10.57
CA VAL A 8 -4.18 -12.26 10.81
C VAL A 8 -3.99 -10.77 10.56
N ALA A 9 -2.89 -10.16 10.98
CA ALA A 9 -2.58 -8.76 10.71
C ALA A 9 -2.32 -8.49 9.22
N GLU A 10 -1.69 -9.43 8.50
CA GLU A 10 -1.58 -9.44 7.05
C GLU A 10 -2.96 -9.53 6.39
N PHE A 11 -3.81 -10.48 6.84
CA PHE A 11 -5.16 -10.66 6.32
C PHE A 11 -6.08 -9.45 6.54
N HIS A 12 -5.90 -8.74 7.65
CA HIS A 12 -6.65 -7.52 7.97
C HIS A 12 -6.02 -6.24 7.38
N GLY A 13 -5.00 -6.37 6.54
CA GLY A 13 -4.44 -5.25 5.77
C GLY A 13 -3.62 -4.26 6.59
N VAL A 14 -3.22 -4.60 7.83
CA VAL A 14 -2.40 -3.70 8.67
C VAL A 14 -1.01 -3.52 8.06
N ARG A 15 -0.38 -4.61 7.61
CA ARG A 15 0.90 -4.54 6.90
C ARG A 15 0.76 -3.77 5.58
N THR A 16 -0.31 -4.02 4.83
CA THR A 16 -0.55 -3.33 3.55
C THR A 16 -0.74 -1.84 3.74
N LYS A 17 -1.52 -1.40 4.74
CA LYS A 17 -1.65 0.02 5.10
C LYS A 17 -0.31 0.66 5.45
N GLY A 18 0.58 -0.06 6.13
CA GLY A 18 1.94 0.40 6.39
C GLY A 18 2.77 0.63 5.12
N ALA A 19 2.73 -0.31 4.17
CA ALA A 19 3.44 -0.18 2.90
C ALA A 19 2.87 0.97 2.04
N LEU A 20 1.55 1.09 1.96
CA LEU A 20 0.87 2.17 1.24
C LEU A 20 1.18 3.54 1.85
N PHE A 21 1.23 3.64 3.18
CA PHE A 21 1.66 4.86 3.87
C PHE A 21 3.09 5.26 3.48
N ILE A 22 4.02 4.31 3.39
CA ILE A 22 5.40 4.58 2.98
C ILE A 22 5.45 5.11 1.54
N LEU A 23 4.69 4.51 0.62
CA LEU A 23 4.59 4.99 -0.76
C LEU A 23 4.09 6.44 -0.83
N LEU A 24 2.96 6.73 -0.17
CA LEU A 24 2.41 8.09 -0.11
C LEU A 24 3.40 9.08 0.53
N LYS A 25 4.05 8.69 1.63
CA LYS A 25 5.05 9.54 2.28
C LYS A 25 6.22 9.86 1.37
N SER A 26 6.75 8.86 0.65
CA SER A 26 7.84 9.07 -0.31
C SER A 26 7.46 10.03 -1.43
N VAL A 27 6.21 10.00 -1.90
CA VAL A 27 5.69 10.99 -2.86
C VAL A 27 5.62 12.39 -2.23
N LYS A 28 5.09 12.49 -1.01
CA LYS A 28 5.01 13.76 -0.27
C LYS A 28 6.38 14.42 -0.09
N ASP A 29 7.38 13.60 0.23
CA ASP A 29 8.74 14.03 0.51
C ASP A 29 9.57 14.24 -0.78
N GLY A 30 8.96 14.03 -1.97
CA GLY A 30 9.60 14.22 -3.28
C GLY A 30 10.61 13.14 -3.66
N LEU A 31 10.63 12.01 -2.94
CA LEU A 31 11.52 10.88 -3.18
C LEU A 31 11.02 9.97 -4.32
N LEU A 32 9.70 9.95 -4.56
CA LEU A 32 9.06 9.25 -5.67
C LEU A 32 8.13 10.20 -6.43
N GLY A 33 8.08 10.07 -7.75
CA GLY A 33 6.99 10.62 -8.54
C GLY A 33 5.68 9.85 -8.32
N LYS A 34 4.53 10.50 -8.56
CA LYS A 34 3.22 9.84 -8.46
C LYS A 34 3.13 8.58 -9.35
N GLY A 35 3.63 8.67 -10.58
CA GLY A 35 3.63 7.56 -11.52
C GLY A 35 4.50 6.38 -11.06
N GLU A 36 5.65 6.65 -10.46
CA GLU A 36 6.54 5.63 -9.90
C GLU A 36 5.88 4.94 -8.70
N SER A 37 5.25 5.72 -7.81
CA SER A 37 4.50 5.17 -6.68
C SER A 37 3.33 4.31 -7.12
N LEU A 38 2.63 4.68 -8.21
CA LEU A 38 1.54 3.88 -8.76
C LEU A 38 2.05 2.56 -9.37
N ALA A 39 3.18 2.61 -10.09
CA ALA A 39 3.78 1.42 -10.68
C ALA A 39 4.22 0.42 -9.60
N ILE A 40 4.84 0.90 -8.51
CA ILE A 40 5.21 0.04 -7.37
C ILE A 40 3.97 -0.58 -6.73
N PHE A 41 2.92 0.22 -6.53
CA PHE A 41 1.65 -0.29 -5.99
C PHE A 41 1.05 -1.39 -6.88
N GLN A 42 1.03 -1.20 -8.20
CA GLN A 42 0.56 -2.22 -9.14
C GLN A 42 1.41 -3.49 -9.09
N GLN A 43 2.74 -3.36 -9.04
CA GLN A 43 3.64 -4.51 -8.90
C GLN A 43 3.37 -5.29 -7.62
N MET A 44 3.09 -4.61 -6.49
CA MET A 44 2.72 -5.28 -5.25
C MET A 44 1.47 -6.17 -5.45
N LEU A 45 0.43 -5.66 -6.12
CA LEU A 45 -0.78 -6.45 -6.39
C LEU A 45 -0.47 -7.65 -7.29
N GLU A 46 0.37 -7.49 -8.31
CA GLU A 46 0.82 -8.58 -9.19
C GLU A 46 1.63 -9.64 -8.44
N ASP A 47 2.45 -9.22 -7.46
CA ASP A 47 3.26 -10.10 -6.61
C ASP A 47 2.44 -10.84 -5.54
N GLY A 48 1.11 -10.64 -5.54
CA GLY A 48 0.17 -11.34 -4.64
C GLY A 48 -0.05 -10.64 -3.31
N PHE A 49 0.26 -9.35 -3.19
CA PHE A 49 -0.06 -8.56 -2.00
C PHE A 49 -1.58 -8.39 -1.88
N TRP A 50 -2.18 -9.10 -0.94
CA TRP A 50 -3.61 -9.03 -0.70
C TRP A 50 -4.01 -7.67 -0.11
N LEU A 51 -4.96 -7.02 -0.78
CA LEU A 51 -5.49 -5.73 -0.39
C LEU A 51 -7.00 -5.68 -0.57
N ALA A 52 -7.68 -5.13 0.44
CA ALA A 52 -9.10 -4.85 0.34
C ALA A 52 -9.35 -3.74 -0.70
N TRP A 53 -10.39 -3.91 -1.52
CA TRP A 53 -10.72 -3.01 -2.62
C TRP A 53 -10.85 -1.54 -2.19
N ASP A 54 -11.48 -1.30 -1.05
CA ASP A 54 -11.65 0.04 -0.46
C ASP A 54 -10.30 0.72 -0.17
N THR A 55 -9.33 -0.05 0.31
CA THR A 55 -7.99 0.44 0.63
C THR A 55 -7.19 0.75 -0.65
N ALA A 56 -7.36 -0.05 -1.71
CA ALA A 56 -6.76 0.21 -3.02
C ALA A 56 -7.29 1.53 -3.62
N VAL A 57 -8.62 1.70 -3.61
CA VAL A 57 -9.28 2.92 -4.09
C VAL A 57 -8.86 4.14 -3.28
N GLU A 58 -8.78 4.00 -1.95
CA GLU A 58 -8.35 5.09 -1.07
C GLU A 58 -6.91 5.53 -1.35
N PHE A 59 -5.99 4.58 -1.55
CA PHE A 59 -4.60 4.86 -1.91
C PHE A 59 -4.51 5.67 -3.21
N GLU A 60 -5.15 5.20 -4.29
CA GLU A 60 -5.12 5.90 -5.57
C GLU A 60 -5.70 7.31 -5.44
N ARG A 61 -6.85 7.45 -4.76
CA ARG A 61 -7.48 8.76 -4.53
C ARG A 61 -6.53 9.73 -3.82
N ILE A 62 -5.86 9.29 -2.75
CA ILE A 62 -4.92 10.15 -2.02
C ILE A 62 -3.73 10.50 -2.91
N LEU A 63 -3.15 9.52 -3.60
CA LEU A 63 -1.99 9.73 -4.48
C LEU A 63 -2.23 10.81 -5.55
N PHE A 64 -3.42 10.85 -6.14
CA PHE A 64 -3.76 11.86 -7.16
C PHE A 64 -4.10 13.24 -6.58
N LEU A 65 -4.56 13.32 -5.33
CA LEU A 65 -4.88 14.57 -4.64
C LEU A 65 -3.66 15.31 -4.06
N MET A 66 -2.55 14.61 -3.82
CA MET A 66 -1.30 15.19 -3.32
C MET A 66 -0.63 16.11 -4.34
#